data_AF-W2C997-F1
#
_entry.id   AF-W2C997-F1
#
_cell.length_a   1.000
_cell.length_b   1.000
_cell.length_c   1.000
_cell.angle_alpha   90.00
_cell.angle_beta   90.00
_cell.angle_gamma   90.00
#
_symmetry.space_group_name_H-M   'P 1'
#
loop_
_entity.id
_entity.type
_entity.pdbx_description
1 polymer ?
#
loop_
_entity_poly.entity_id
_entity_poly.type
_entity_poly.pdbx_seq_one_letter_code
_entity_poly.pdbx_strand_id
1 'polypeptide(L)'
;LERIWAMSDNFISVTPKTGNQTTAHHANVGGVRLALEGLRNGHPIGFFPAGAMSFGNARGEVLDRPWTHSVIRLIRKAGVPVYPVYFDFRNSQFFYGLG
;
A
#
# COMPACT_ATOMS: atom_id res chain seq x y z
N LEU A 1 3.21 -11.69 -1.82
CA LEU A 1 4.16 -11.53 -0.69
C LEU A 1 3.88 -12.51 0.46
N GLU A 2 2.63 -12.96 0.66
CA GLU A 2 2.27 -14.02 1.62
C GLU A 2 2.96 -15.38 1.37
N ARG A 3 3.57 -15.59 0.20
CA ARG A 3 4.33 -16.80 -0.14
C ARG A 3 5.75 -16.83 0.43
N ILE A 4 6.23 -15.74 1.03
CA ILE A 4 7.53 -15.70 1.71
C ILE A 4 7.24 -15.89 3.19
N TRP A 5 7.24 -17.15 3.63
CA TRP A 5 6.86 -17.51 5.01
C TRP A 5 7.67 -16.73 6.05
N ALA A 6 8.96 -16.47 5.80
CA ALA A 6 9.84 -15.72 6.70
C ALA A 6 9.44 -14.25 6.88
N MET A 7 8.55 -13.71 6.04
CA MET A 7 8.05 -12.35 6.15
C MET A 7 6.62 -12.28 6.69
N SER A 8 5.97 -13.41 7.02
CA SER A 8 4.56 -13.45 7.43
C SER A 8 4.25 -12.50 8.59
N ASP A 9 5.17 -12.43 9.55
CA ASP A 9 4.97 -11.68 10.80
C ASP A 9 5.14 -10.16 10.59
N ASN A 10 5.68 -9.76 9.45
CA ASN A 10 5.90 -8.36 9.07
C ASN A 10 4.76 -7.78 8.23
N PHE A 11 3.71 -8.57 7.94
CA PHE A 11 2.59 -8.11 7.12
C PHE A 11 1.37 -7.74 7.95
N ILE A 12 1.02 -6.46 7.88
CA ILE A 12 -0.33 -6.00 8.19
C ILE A 12 -1.17 -6.24 6.94
N SER A 13 -1.87 -7.38 6.88
CA SER A 13 -2.70 -7.71 5.72
C SER A 13 -3.82 -6.69 5.57
N VAL A 14 -3.81 -6.00 4.43
CA VAL A 14 -4.90 -5.13 4.00
C VAL A 14 -5.61 -5.81 2.85
N THR A 15 -6.91 -6.06 3.01
CA THR A 15 -7.72 -6.60 1.91
C THR A 15 -8.00 -5.45 0.93
N PRO A 16 -7.55 -5.53 -0.33
CA PRO A 16 -7.87 -4.52 -1.33
C PRO A 16 -9.38 -4.47 -1.56
N LYS A 17 -9.94 -3.27 -1.79
CA LYS A 17 -11.36 -3.13 -2.11
C LYS A 17 -11.62 -3.67 -3.51
N THR A 18 -12.36 -4.77 -3.60
CA THR A 18 -12.86 -5.32 -4.87
C THR A 18 -14.32 -4.87 -5.07
N GLY A 19 -14.61 -4.09 -6.11
CA GLY A 19 -15.97 -3.68 -6.50
C GLY A 19 -16.55 -2.42 -5.82
N ASN A 20 -17.88 -2.23 -5.91
CA ASN A 20 -18.64 -1.07 -5.42
C ASN A 20 -18.86 -1.07 -3.88
N GLN A 21 -17.84 -1.40 -3.10
CA GLN A 21 -17.95 -1.47 -1.64
C GLN A 21 -17.67 -0.10 -0.99
N THR A 22 -18.74 0.53 -0.52
CA THR A 22 -18.77 1.88 0.07
C THR A 22 -18.27 1.93 1.52
N THR A 23 -18.29 0.81 2.25
CA THR A 23 -17.84 0.72 3.64
C THR A 23 -16.35 0.36 3.77
N ALA A 24 -15.68 0.93 4.76
CA ALA A 24 -14.32 0.52 5.12
C ALA A 24 -14.38 -0.86 5.79
N HIS A 25 -13.61 -1.83 5.30
CA HIS A 25 -13.53 -3.15 5.91
C HIS A 25 -12.98 -3.00 7.35
N HIS A 26 -13.67 -3.56 8.35
CA HIS A 26 -13.23 -3.52 9.76
C HIS A 26 -11.80 -4.04 9.96
N ALA A 27 -11.36 -4.99 9.13
CA ALA A 27 -9.98 -5.48 9.07
C ALA A 27 -8.95 -4.37 8.82
N ASN A 28 -9.27 -3.37 8.00
CA ASN A 28 -8.37 -2.26 7.67
C ASN A 28 -8.22 -1.26 8.82
N VAL A 29 -9.23 -1.14 9.71
CA VAL A 29 -9.15 -0.30 10.91
C VAL A 29 -8.14 -0.89 11.91
N GLY A 30 -8.14 -2.22 12.05
CA GLY A 30 -7.12 -2.94 12.82
C GLY A 30 -5.72 -2.68 12.28
N GLY A 31 -5.54 -2.74 10.97
CA GLY A 31 -4.25 -2.51 10.33
C GLY A 31 -3.65 -1.12 10.59
N VAL A 32 -4.46 -0.06 10.54
CA VAL A 32 -4.00 1.31 10.85
C VAL A 32 -3.57 1.44 12.31
N ARG A 33 -4.33 0.84 13.23
CA ARG A 33 -3.99 0.87 14.66
C ARG A 33 -2.68 0.14 14.94
N LEU A 34 -2.52 -1.07 14.41
CA LEU A 34 -1.30 -1.86 14.52
C LEU A 34 -0.09 -1.12 13.95
N ALA A 35 -0.28 -0.42 12.81
CA ALA A 35 0.79 0.37 12.21
C ALA A 35 1.26 1.50 13.14
N LEU A 36 0.32 2.26 13.71
CA LEU A 36 0.66 3.33 14.65
C LEU A 36 1.28 2.81 15.94
N GLU A 37 0.85 1.64 16.42
CA GLU A 37 1.42 0.99 17.59
C GLU A 37 2.85 0.51 17.35
N GLY A 38 3.11 -0.13 16.21
CA GLY A 38 4.47 -0.51 15.79
C GLY A 38 5.42 0.69 15.73
N LEU A 39 4.98 1.78 15.12
CA LEU A 39 5.73 3.04 15.06
C LEU A 39 6.02 3.62 16.46
N ARG A 40 5.03 3.59 17.37
CA ARG A 40 5.22 4.02 18.77
C ARG A 40 6.23 3.15 19.51
N ASN A 41 6.29 1.87 19.18
CA ASN A 41 7.24 0.91 19.74
C ASN A 41 8.62 0.97 19.05
N GLY A 42 8.86 1.96 18.16
CA GLY A 42 10.15 2.16 17.50
C GLY A 42 10.38 1.29 16.26
N HIS A 43 9.37 0.56 15.77
CA HIS A 43 9.50 -0.28 14.58
C HIS A 43 9.20 0.53 13.30
N PRO A 44 10.04 0.43 12.26
CA PRO A 44 9.76 1.07 10.97
C PRO A 44 8.61 0.38 10.26
N ILE A 45 7.90 1.13 9.40
CA ILE A 45 6.82 0.61 8.56
C ILE A 45 7.01 1.07 7.13
N GLY A 46 6.73 0.17 6.18
CA GLY A 46 6.61 0.45 4.76
C GLY A 46 5.22 0.08 4.24
N PHE A 47 4.71 0.86 3.29
CA PHE A 47 3.48 0.55 2.57
C PHE A 47 3.50 1.19 1.17
N PHE A 48 2.69 0.63 0.27
CA PHE A 48 2.47 1.21 -1.06
C PHE A 48 1.31 2.22 -1.00
N PRO A 49 1.58 3.52 -1.12
CA PRO A 49 0.60 4.56 -0.81
C PRO A 49 -0.56 4.65 -1.82
N ALA A 50 -0.35 4.16 -3.04
CA ALA A 50 -1.37 4.06 -4.09
C ALA A 50 -2.39 2.93 -3.81
N GLY A 51 -2.04 1.93 -2.99
CA GLY A 51 -2.90 0.79 -2.67
C GLY A 51 -3.23 -0.12 -3.86
N ALA A 52 -2.53 0.05 -4.98
CA ALA A 52 -2.70 -0.71 -6.21
C ALA A 52 -1.36 -0.76 -6.97
N MET A 53 -1.24 -1.71 -7.90
CA MET A 53 -0.11 -1.76 -8.83
C MET A 53 -0.18 -0.61 -9.84
N SER A 54 0.98 -0.14 -10.29
CA SER A 54 1.08 0.84 -11.38
C SER A 54 0.48 0.27 -12.66
N PHE A 55 -0.27 1.09 -13.41
CA PHE A 55 -0.94 0.67 -14.63
C PHE A 55 -0.85 1.75 -15.71
N GLY A 56 -1.08 1.36 -16.97
CA GLY A 56 -1.03 2.27 -18.12
C GLY A 56 -2.12 3.34 -18.04
N ASN A 57 -1.78 4.60 -18.32
CA ASN A 57 -2.73 5.68 -18.52
C ASN A 57 -3.11 5.82 -20.02
N ALA A 58 -4.01 6.76 -20.33
CA ALA A 58 -4.45 7.01 -21.71
C ALA A 58 -3.31 7.48 -22.66
N ARG A 59 -2.15 7.85 -22.12
CA ARG A 59 -0.94 8.24 -22.86
C ARG A 59 0.08 7.10 -22.99
N GLY A 60 -0.22 5.91 -22.45
CA GLY A 60 0.68 4.75 -22.46
C GLY A 60 1.76 4.76 -21.37
N GLU A 61 1.71 5.71 -20.44
CA GLU A 61 2.66 5.79 -19.32
C GLU A 61 2.20 4.86 -18.20
N VAL A 62 3.11 4.07 -17.64
CA VAL A 62 2.83 3.22 -16.47
C VAL A 62 3.21 4.00 -15.22
N LEU A 63 2.21 4.40 -14.45
CA LEU A 63 2.38 5.23 -13.27
C LEU A 63 1.53 4.70 -12.12
N ASP A 64 1.97 4.98 -10.89
CA ASP A 64 1.13 4.78 -9.71
C ASP A 64 -0.07 5.72 -9.73
N ARG A 65 -1.18 5.23 -9.20
CA ARG A 65 -2.35 6.08 -8.93
C ARG A 65 -1.99 7.11 -7.85
N PRO A 66 -2.72 8.25 -7.81
CA PRO A 66 -2.59 9.20 -6.71
C PRO A 66 -2.70 8.50 -5.35
N TRP A 67 -1.89 8.94 -4.39
CA TRP A 67 -1.88 8.37 -3.06
C TRP A 67 -3.24 8.51 -2.38
N THR A 68 -3.62 7.49 -1.62
CA THR A 68 -4.88 7.53 -0.88
C THR A 68 -4.85 8.58 0.25
N HIS A 69 -5.94 9.30 0.45
CA HIS A 69 -6.06 10.31 1.52
C HIS A 69 -5.87 9.71 2.93
N SER A 70 -6.21 8.43 3.12
CA SER A 70 -5.96 7.70 4.38
C SER A 70 -4.47 7.59 4.69
N VAL A 71 -3.65 7.25 3.71
CA VAL A 71 -2.20 7.13 3.88
C VAL A 71 -1.57 8.49 4.20
N ILE A 72 -2.00 9.55 3.49
CA ILE A 72 -1.51 10.91 3.77
C ILE A 72 -1.82 11.32 5.21
N ARG A 73 -3.03 11.03 5.71
CA ARG A 73 -3.40 11.29 7.11
C ARG A 73 -2.60 10.45 8.10
N LEU A 74 -2.34 9.18 7.79
CA LEU A 74 -1.52 8.31 8.61
C LEU A 74 -0.10 8.86 8.77
N ILE A 75 0.54 9.24 7.66
CA ILE A 75 1.89 9.83 7.65
C ILE A 75 1.92 11.09 8.53
N ARG A 76 0.95 12.00 8.35
CA ARG A 76 0.86 13.22 9.15
C ARG A 76 0.67 12.93 10.64
N LYS A 77 -0.15 11.92 10.99
CA LYS A 77 -0.42 11.54 12.38
C LYS A 77 0.74 10.80 13.03
N ALA A 78 1.53 10.06 12.24
CA ALA A 78 2.65 9.28 12.75
C ALA A 78 3.75 10.17 13.35
N GLY A 79 4.00 11.34 12.77
CA GLY A 79 4.97 12.31 13.30
C GLY A 79 6.42 11.82 13.30
N VAL A 80 6.73 10.80 12.48
CA VAL A 80 8.07 10.21 12.33
C VAL A 80 8.69 10.62 10.98
N PRO A 81 10.02 10.52 10.81
CA PRO A 81 10.67 10.73 9.52
C PRO A 81 10.12 9.81 8.43
N VAL A 82 10.01 10.32 7.21
CA VAL A 82 9.49 9.58 6.05
C VAL A 82 10.58 9.49 4.99
N TYR A 83 10.88 8.28 4.55
CA TYR A 83 11.83 8.02 3.47
C TYR A 83 11.08 7.57 2.21
N PRO A 84 11.09 8.36 1.13
CA PRO A 84 10.51 7.92 -0.14
C PRO A 84 11.41 6.85 -0.77
N VAL A 85 10.80 5.75 -1.22
CA VAL A 85 11.47 4.67 -1.95
C VAL A 85 10.80 4.53 -3.31
N TYR A 86 11.59 4.62 -4.38
CA TYR A 86 11.14 4.45 -5.75
C TYR A 86 11.60 3.09 -6.29
N PHE A 87 10.69 2.38 -6.95
CA PHE A 87 10.97 1.10 -7.59
C PHE A 87 10.97 1.31 -9.11
N ASP A 88 12.16 1.24 -9.72
CA ASP A 88 12.33 1.34 -11.17
C ASP A 88 12.14 -0.03 -11.84
N PHE A 89 10.97 -0.64 -11.63
CA PHE A 89 10.61 -1.92 -12.22
C PHE A 89 9.23 -1.84 -12.84
N ARG A 90 9.00 -2.62 -13.90
CA ARG A 90 7.71 -2.71 -14.59
C ARG A 90 7.29 -4.16 -14.70
N ASN A 91 5.99 -4.40 -14.70
CA ASN A 91 5.45 -5.73 -15.02
C ASN A 91 5.70 -6.06 -16.49
N SER A 92 5.53 -7.33 -16.86
CA SER A 92 5.68 -7.75 -18.25
C SER A 92 4.64 -7.07 -19.15
N GLN A 93 4.95 -6.91 -20.44
CA GLN A 93 3.99 -6.36 -21.41
C GLN A 93 2.69 -7.18 -21.44
N PHE A 94 2.80 -8.51 -21.27
CA PHE A 94 1.65 -9.40 -21.17
C PHE A 94 0.73 -9.05 -19.98
N PHE A 95 1.28 -8.71 -18.82
CA PHE A 95 0.48 -8.27 -17.67
C PHE A 95 -0.38 -7.04 -18.01
N TYR A 96 0.22 -6.05 -18.69
CA TYR A 96 -0.51 -4.84 -19.08
C TYR A 96 -1.53 -5.09 -20.20
N GLY A 97 -1.36 -6.12 -21.02
CA GLY A 97 -2.33 -6.53 -22.03
C GLY A 97 -3.54 -7.30 -21.49
N LEU A 98 -3.46 -7.84 -20.27
CA LEU A 98 -4.55 -8.59 -19.62
C LEU A 98 -5.45 -7.75 -18.72
N GLY A 99 -4.97 -6.59 -18.27
CA GLY A 99 -5.67 -5.72 -17.31
C GLY A 99 -6.59 -4.69 -17.96
#